data_AF-A0A835C5J4-F1
#
_entry.id   AF-A0A835C5J4-F1
#
_cell.length_a   1.000
_cell.length_b   1.000
_cell.length_c   1.000
_cell.angle_alpha   90.00
_cell.angle_beta   90.00
_cell.angle_gamma   90.00
#
_symmetry.space_group_name_H-M   'P 1'
#
loop_
_entity.id
_entity.type
_entity.pdbx_description
1 polymer ?
#
loop_
_entity_poly.entity_id
_entity_poly.type
_entity_poly.pdbx_seq_one_letter_code
_entity_poly.pdbx_strand_id
1 'polypeptide(L)'
;MAFLALQIAKIYTDACSALYWVLTSVQIPVSVGVSIYEAHGLMSGKRVLSSTGNEQSSLKPGRLLMYCLFGIIAGLVAGLLGVGGGFILGPLFLELGIPPQVSSATATFAMMFSSSMSVVQYYLLHRFPVPYAAYVIAVAFIAAITVQNRVRKFIDSLGRASIIIFTLAAMIFISAISLGGVGIADVVHRMERHQYMGFENLCKYDT
;
A
#
# COMPACT_ATOMS: atom_id res chain seq x y z
N MET A 1 0.27 12.10 11.51
CA MET A 1 -0.08 12.35 12.93
C MET A 1 -1.56 12.14 13.23
N ALA A 2 -2.50 12.88 12.60
CA ALA A 2 -3.93 12.70 12.84
C ALA A 2 -4.44 11.25 12.62
N PHE A 3 -4.00 10.60 11.55
CA PHE A 3 -4.32 9.18 11.26
C PHE A 3 -3.84 8.21 12.34
N LEU A 4 -2.69 8.50 12.95
CA LEU A 4 -2.05 7.65 13.95
C LEU A 4 -2.79 7.77 15.30
N ALA A 5 -3.20 9.00 15.68
CA ALA A 5 -4.07 9.24 16.83
C ALA A 5 -5.46 8.59 16.65
N LEU A 6 -6.04 8.66 15.45
CA LEU A 6 -7.31 7.99 15.13
C LEU A 6 -7.21 6.46 15.28
N GLN A 7 -6.10 5.84 14.85
CA GLN A 7 -5.90 4.40 15.02
C GLN A 7 -5.65 3.98 16.47
N ILE A 8 -4.91 4.79 17.24
CA ILE A 8 -4.72 4.53 18.69
C ILE A 8 -6.06 4.64 19.43
N ALA A 9 -6.88 5.65 19.13
CA ALA A 9 -8.21 5.79 19.70
C ALA A 9 -9.10 4.58 19.37
N LYS A 10 -9.03 4.11 18.11
CA LYS A 10 -9.78 2.93 17.63
C LYS A 10 -9.35 1.62 18.29
N ILE A 11 -8.12 1.52 18.80
CA ILE A 11 -7.61 0.38 19.57
C ILE A 11 -8.22 0.29 20.98
N TYR A 12 -8.55 1.44 21.58
CA TYR A 12 -9.14 1.53 22.93
C TYR A 12 -10.67 1.49 22.92
N THR A 13 -11.31 1.35 21.76
CA THR A 13 -12.77 1.31 21.63
C THR A 13 -13.22 -0.12 21.34
N ASP A 14 -14.22 -0.62 22.06
CA ASP A 14 -14.78 -1.95 21.83
C ASP A 14 -15.29 -2.13 20.40
N ALA A 15 -15.02 -3.31 19.84
CA ALA A 15 -15.51 -3.70 18.53
C ALA A 15 -17.05 -3.61 18.51
N CYS A 16 -17.61 -3.03 17.44
CA CYS A 16 -19.06 -2.88 17.25
C CYS A 16 -19.75 -1.75 18.07
N SER A 17 -19.01 -0.84 18.71
CA SER A 17 -19.59 0.39 19.29
C SER A 17 -19.87 1.48 18.23
N ALA A 18 -20.92 2.30 18.41
CA ALA A 18 -21.26 3.40 17.49
C ALA A 18 -20.09 4.37 17.26
N LEU A 19 -19.22 4.55 18.26
CA LEU A 19 -17.98 5.33 18.17
C LEU A 19 -16.97 4.76 17.17
N TYR A 20 -16.84 3.44 17.05
CA TYR A 20 -15.94 2.79 16.07
C TYR A 20 -16.38 3.09 14.63
N TRP A 21 -17.69 3.04 14.38
CA TRP A 21 -18.27 3.36 13.08
C TRP A 21 -18.17 4.85 12.75
N VAL A 22 -18.33 5.73 13.74
CA VAL A 22 -18.13 7.18 13.57
C VAL A 22 -16.66 7.51 13.27
N LEU A 23 -15.70 6.96 14.01
CA LEU A 23 -14.26 7.18 13.73
C LEU A 23 -13.84 6.61 12.36
N THR A 24 -14.37 5.45 11.97
CA THR A 24 -14.12 4.87 10.63
C THR A 24 -14.77 5.71 9.54
N SER A 25 -16.00 6.19 9.77
CA SER A 25 -16.72 7.04 8.84
C SER A 25 -16.00 8.37 8.63
N VAL A 26 -15.41 8.97 9.67
CA VAL A 26 -14.62 10.23 9.59
C VAL A 26 -13.33 10.09 8.77
N GLN A 27 -12.77 8.90 8.66
CA GLN A 27 -11.52 8.66 7.93
C GLN A 27 -11.70 8.74 6.41
N ILE A 28 -12.91 8.46 5.92
CA ILE A 28 -13.30 8.50 4.51
C ILE A 28 -13.43 9.95 3.97
N PRO A 29 -14.20 10.87 4.59
CA PRO A 29 -14.31 12.25 4.13
C PRO A 29 -13.02 13.04 4.32
N VAL A 30 -12.17 12.71 5.30
CA VAL A 30 -10.85 13.34 5.43
C VAL A 30 -9.93 12.93 4.26
N SER A 31 -9.89 11.66 3.89
CA SER A 31 -9.09 11.19 2.76
C SER A 31 -9.63 11.68 1.41
N VAL A 32 -10.95 11.68 1.23
CA VAL A 32 -11.62 12.26 0.05
C VAL A 32 -11.40 13.77 -0.02
N GLY A 33 -11.49 14.48 1.10
CA GLY A 33 -11.28 15.93 1.19
C GLY A 33 -9.86 16.34 0.84
N VAL A 34 -8.85 15.61 1.31
CA VAL A 34 -7.44 15.84 0.94
C VAL A 34 -7.21 15.56 -0.54
N SER A 35 -7.72 14.44 -1.07
CA SER A 35 -7.62 14.12 -2.50
C SER A 35 -8.28 15.17 -3.40
N ILE A 36 -9.45 15.68 -3.02
CA ILE A 36 -10.15 16.75 -3.75
C ILE A 36 -9.37 18.06 -3.66
N TYR A 37 -8.82 18.40 -2.49
CA TYR A 37 -7.99 19.60 -2.31
C TYR A 37 -6.73 19.57 -3.16
N GLU A 38 -6.05 18.42 -3.22
CA GLU A 38 -4.87 18.23 -4.07
C GLU A 38 -5.25 18.25 -5.56
N ALA A 39 -6.33 17.58 -5.96
CA ALA A 39 -6.85 17.61 -7.33
C ALA A 39 -7.23 19.02 -7.77
N HIS A 40 -7.85 19.81 -6.88
CA HIS A 40 -8.19 21.20 -7.16
C HIS A 40 -6.94 22.09 -7.24
N GLY A 41 -5.93 21.86 -6.41
CA GLY A 41 -4.63 22.54 -6.48
C GLY A 41 -3.85 22.24 -7.77
N LEU A 42 -4.01 21.02 -8.30
CA LEU A 42 -3.50 20.56 -9.60
C LEU A 42 -4.25 21.22 -10.77
N MET A 43 -5.59 21.25 -10.73
CA MET A 43 -6.41 21.87 -11.78
C MET A 43 -6.29 23.40 -11.80
N SER A 44 -6.07 24.02 -10.65
CA SER A 44 -5.93 25.49 -10.53
C SER A 44 -4.54 26.00 -10.94
N GLY A 45 -3.64 25.14 -11.45
CA GLY A 45 -2.33 25.53 -11.97
C GLY A 45 -1.32 26.01 -10.92
N LYS A 46 -1.65 25.93 -9.64
CA LYS A 46 -0.81 26.43 -8.52
C LYS A 46 0.32 25.46 -8.14
N ARG A 47 0.23 24.20 -8.57
CA ARG A 47 1.26 23.18 -8.42
C ARG A 47 1.68 22.65 -9.79
N VAL A 48 2.87 23.02 -10.22
CA VAL A 48 3.54 22.47 -11.40
C VAL A 48 4.11 21.08 -11.05
N LEU A 49 3.73 20.03 -11.79
CA LEU A 49 4.46 18.76 -11.72
C LEU A 49 5.87 19.02 -12.26
N SER A 50 6.87 18.93 -11.38
CA SER A 50 8.26 19.28 -11.68
C SER A 50 8.98 18.22 -12.54
N SER A 51 8.25 17.39 -13.30
CA SER A 51 8.85 16.40 -14.18
C SER A 51 8.19 16.35 -15.56
N THR A 52 8.90 17.03 -16.47
CA THR A 52 8.77 17.21 -17.92
C THR A 52 8.22 16.03 -18.74
N GLY A 53 7.34 16.38 -19.70
CA GLY A 53 6.96 15.53 -20.84
C GLY A 53 5.81 16.17 -21.64
N ASN A 54 6.09 16.60 -22.85
CA ASN A 54 5.28 17.44 -23.75
C ASN A 54 3.97 16.79 -24.30
N GLU A 55 3.24 16.00 -23.51
CA GLU A 55 2.01 15.31 -23.96
C GLU A 55 0.86 15.29 -22.94
N GLN A 56 0.96 16.03 -21.83
CA GLN A 56 -0.19 16.20 -20.93
C GLN A 56 -1.15 17.30 -21.45
N SER A 57 -1.53 17.21 -22.72
CA SER A 57 -2.54 18.08 -23.33
C SER A 57 -3.93 17.65 -22.85
N SER A 58 -4.48 18.44 -21.93
CA SER A 58 -5.83 18.28 -21.35
C SER A 58 -6.06 17.00 -20.52
N LEU A 59 -5.68 17.04 -19.24
CA LEU A 59 -6.31 16.17 -18.24
C LEU A 59 -7.81 16.52 -18.19
N LYS A 60 -8.61 15.87 -19.03
CA LYS A 60 -10.06 15.93 -18.92
C LYS A 60 -10.45 15.45 -17.52
N PRO A 61 -11.37 16.12 -16.82
CA PRO A 61 -11.79 15.73 -15.47
C PRO A 61 -12.25 14.26 -15.40
N GLY A 62 -12.81 13.71 -16.50
CA GLY A 62 -13.18 12.30 -16.59
C GLY A 62 -12.01 11.32 -16.48
N ARG A 63 -10.82 11.64 -17.03
CA ARG A 63 -9.65 10.75 -16.95
C ARG A 63 -9.07 10.76 -15.53
N LEU A 64 -9.06 11.93 -14.89
CA LEU A 64 -8.64 12.10 -13.49
C LEU A 64 -9.55 11.29 -12.54
N LEU A 65 -10.87 11.34 -12.75
CA LEU A 65 -11.83 10.56 -11.98
C LEU A 65 -11.57 9.05 -12.14
N MET A 66 -11.32 8.60 -13.37
CA MET A 66 -11.02 7.20 -13.66
C MET A 66 -9.73 6.73 -12.97
N TYR A 67 -8.68 7.55 -12.95
CA TYR A 67 -7.45 7.26 -12.18
C TYR A 67 -7.68 7.26 -10.67
N CYS A 68 -8.49 8.16 -10.14
CA CYS A 68 -8.85 8.19 -8.73
C CYS A 68 -9.59 6.91 -8.31
N LEU A 69 -10.56 6.46 -9.13
CA LEU A 69 -11.26 5.18 -8.94
C LEU A 69 -10.31 4.00 -8.95
N PHE A 70 -9.39 3.94 -9.93
CA PHE A 70 -8.39 2.88 -10.01
C PHE A 70 -7.46 2.89 -8.79
N GLY A 71 -7.05 4.08 -8.34
CA GLY A 71 -6.25 4.27 -7.13
C GLY A 71 -6.97 3.84 -5.85
N ILE A 72 -8.28 4.09 -5.74
CA ILE A 72 -9.11 3.62 -4.63
C ILE A 72 -9.19 2.09 -4.63
N ILE A 73 -9.52 1.48 -5.77
CA ILE A 73 -9.61 0.01 -5.90
C ILE A 73 -8.25 -0.63 -5.58
N ALA A 74 -7.18 -0.10 -6.15
CA ALA A 74 -5.80 -0.50 -5.85
C ALA A 74 -5.48 -0.40 -4.36
N GLY A 75 -5.78 0.74 -3.73
CA GLY A 75 -5.56 0.97 -2.31
C GLY A 75 -6.36 0.01 -1.42
N LEU A 76 -7.59 -0.31 -1.81
CA LEU A 76 -8.45 -1.25 -1.09
C LEU A 76 -7.90 -2.68 -1.16
N VAL A 77 -7.46 -3.11 -2.35
CA VAL A 77 -6.78 -4.40 -2.54
C VAL A 77 -5.45 -4.45 -1.77
N ALA A 78 -4.64 -3.40 -1.83
CA ALA A 78 -3.40 -3.31 -1.07
C ALA A 78 -3.62 -3.32 0.45
N GLY A 79 -4.69 -2.69 0.93
CA GLY A 79 -5.09 -2.69 2.33
C GLY A 79 -5.54 -4.07 2.81
N LEU A 80 -6.32 -4.79 1.99
CA LEU A 80 -6.73 -6.17 2.27
C LEU A 80 -5.54 -7.13 2.33
N LEU A 81 -4.56 -6.96 1.43
CA LEU A 81 -3.35 -7.77 1.41
C LEU A 81 -2.35 -7.39 2.53
N GLY A 82 -2.50 -6.23 3.16
CA GLY A 82 -1.62 -5.76 4.24
C GLY A 82 -0.18 -5.44 3.80
N VAL A 83 0.09 -5.37 2.48
CA VAL A 83 1.45 -5.26 1.92
C VAL A 83 2.01 -3.83 1.99
N GLY A 84 1.17 -2.83 2.28
CA GLY A 84 1.53 -1.41 2.17
C GLY A 84 1.64 -1.03 0.70
N GLY A 85 0.66 -0.27 0.18
CA GLY A 85 0.34 -0.19 -1.26
C GLY A 85 1.39 0.33 -2.24
N GLY A 86 2.65 0.54 -1.85
CA GLY A 86 3.68 1.10 -2.74
C GLY A 86 4.01 0.23 -3.96
N PHE A 87 3.71 -1.07 -3.93
CA PHE A 87 3.81 -1.95 -5.10
C PHE A 87 2.85 -1.53 -6.22
N ILE A 88 1.69 -0.95 -5.88
CA ILE A 88 0.70 -0.47 -6.85
C ILE A 88 0.96 1.00 -7.24
N LEU A 89 1.48 1.82 -6.32
CA LEU A 89 1.87 3.21 -6.62
C LEU A 89 3.01 3.30 -7.66
N GLY A 90 3.93 2.33 -7.67
CA GLY A 90 5.05 2.28 -8.62
C GLY A 90 4.62 2.30 -10.11
N PRO A 91 3.87 1.30 -10.60
CA PRO A 91 3.40 1.28 -11.98
C PRO A 91 2.42 2.42 -12.29
N LEU A 92 1.58 2.83 -11.33
CA LEU A 92 0.64 3.95 -11.51
C LEU A 92 1.37 5.26 -11.84
N PHE A 93 2.47 5.56 -11.13
CA PHE A 93 3.27 6.75 -11.42
C PHE A 93 4.04 6.65 -12.75
N LEU A 94 4.39 5.45 -13.21
CA LEU A 94 5.00 5.26 -14.52
C LEU A 94 3.99 5.47 -15.66
N GLU A 95 2.73 5.06 -15.49
CA GLU A 95 1.66 5.37 -16.44
C GLU A 95 1.37 6.88 -16.52
N LEU A 96 1.62 7.60 -15.43
CA LEU A 96 1.51 9.07 -15.37
C LEU A 96 2.73 9.78 -16.00
N GLY A 97 3.71 9.06 -16.54
CA GLY A 97 4.90 9.63 -17.17
C GLY A 97 5.91 10.26 -16.19
N ILE A 98 5.74 10.02 -14.88
CA ILE A 98 6.66 10.51 -13.86
C ILE A 98 7.96 9.69 -13.93
N PRO A 99 9.15 10.31 -13.84
CA PRO A 99 10.38 9.56 -13.92
C PRO A 99 10.46 8.53 -12.78
N PRO A 100 10.96 7.31 -13.07
CA PRO A 100 10.99 6.21 -12.12
C PRO A 100 11.70 6.56 -10.81
N GLN A 101 12.66 7.47 -10.86
CA GLN A 101 13.52 7.82 -9.74
C GLN A 101 12.79 8.59 -8.63
N VAL A 102 11.91 9.53 -8.99
CA VAL A 102 11.11 10.28 -7.99
C VAL A 102 9.91 9.46 -7.52
N SER A 103 9.28 8.72 -8.44
CA SER A 103 8.18 7.80 -8.12
C SER A 103 8.60 6.75 -7.09
N SER A 104 9.76 6.13 -7.29
CA SER A 104 10.32 5.14 -6.36
C SER A 104 10.60 5.73 -4.99
N ALA A 105 11.14 6.95 -4.92
CA ALA A 105 11.40 7.64 -3.65
C ALA A 105 10.09 7.93 -2.89
N THR A 106 9.07 8.47 -3.57
CA THR A 106 7.76 8.76 -2.97
C THR A 106 7.06 7.48 -2.48
N ALA A 107 7.06 6.41 -3.28
CA ALA A 107 6.46 5.14 -2.90
C ALA A 107 7.16 4.51 -1.68
N THR A 108 8.49 4.56 -1.63
CA THR A 108 9.28 4.04 -0.50
C THR A 108 9.00 4.83 0.78
N PHE A 109 8.88 6.16 0.68
CA PHE A 109 8.53 7.00 1.81
C PHE A 109 7.13 6.70 2.35
N ALA A 110 6.15 6.57 1.46
CA ALA A 110 4.77 6.19 1.84
C ALA A 110 4.72 4.80 2.49
N MET A 111 5.45 3.81 1.94
CA MET A 111 5.59 2.49 2.54
C MET A 111 6.21 2.55 3.93
N MET A 112 7.31 3.31 4.10
CA MET A 112 7.98 3.43 5.39
C MET A 112 7.03 3.99 6.46
N PHE A 113 6.29 5.04 6.13
CA PHE A 113 5.31 5.63 7.04
C PHE A 113 4.19 4.65 7.40
N SER A 114 3.63 3.96 6.41
CA SER A 114 2.58 2.96 6.63
C SER A 114 3.08 1.79 7.50
N SER A 115 4.29 1.29 7.24
CA SER A 115 4.87 0.19 7.99
C SER A 115 5.19 0.57 9.43
N SER A 116 5.74 1.76 9.68
CA SER A 116 5.97 2.25 11.05
C SER A 116 4.65 2.34 11.84
N MET A 117 3.58 2.80 11.18
CA MET A 117 2.26 2.86 11.80
C MET A 117 1.72 1.48 12.17
N SER A 118 1.85 0.48 11.28
CA SER A 118 1.48 -0.91 11.57
C SER A 118 2.28 -1.49 12.73
N VAL A 119 3.60 -1.25 12.80
CA VAL A 119 4.44 -1.74 13.90
C VAL A 119 3.99 -1.17 15.24
N VAL A 120 3.69 0.14 15.31
CA VAL A 120 3.18 0.77 16.53
C VAL A 120 1.83 0.18 16.93
N GLN A 121 0.93 -0.04 15.97
CA GLN A 121 -0.37 -0.65 16.21
C GLN A 121 -0.25 -2.07 16.79
N TYR A 122 0.59 -2.91 16.19
CA TYR A 122 0.82 -4.27 16.65
C TYR A 122 1.54 -4.35 18.00
N TYR A 123 2.44 -3.40 18.27
CA TYR A 123 3.13 -3.29 19.55
C TYR A 123 2.15 -2.97 20.69
N LEU A 124 1.22 -2.03 20.46
CA LEU A 124 0.19 -1.67 21.44
C LEU A 124 -0.80 -2.80 21.74
N LEU A 125 -1.03 -3.71 20.79
CA LEU A 125 -1.95 -4.84 20.96
C LEU A 125 -1.38 -5.97 21.84
N HIS A 126 -0.16 -5.83 22.38
CA HIS A 126 0.54 -6.76 23.28
C HIS A 126 0.66 -8.23 22.79
N ARG A 127 0.32 -8.51 21.53
CA ARG A 127 0.31 -9.85 20.92
C ARG A 127 1.63 -10.25 20.25
N PHE A 128 2.73 -9.59 20.60
CA PHE A 128 3.97 -9.63 19.82
C PHE A 128 5.02 -10.60 20.42
N PRO A 129 5.32 -11.75 19.79
CA PRO A 129 6.49 -12.55 20.14
C PRO A 129 7.76 -11.83 19.65
N VAL A 130 8.26 -10.92 20.48
CA VAL A 130 9.44 -10.06 20.25
C VAL A 130 10.65 -10.81 19.65
N PRO A 131 11.06 -12.01 20.13
CA PRO A 131 12.26 -12.66 19.59
C PRO A 131 12.10 -13.15 18.15
N TYR A 132 10.90 -13.64 17.77
CA TYR A 132 10.64 -14.11 16.41
C TYR A 132 10.61 -12.93 15.42
N ALA A 133 9.97 -11.83 15.81
CA ALA A 133 9.93 -10.63 14.97
C ALA A 133 11.32 -10.02 14.75
N ALA A 134 12.16 -9.95 15.78
CA ALA A 134 13.53 -9.45 15.65
C ALA A 134 14.35 -10.28 14.66
N TYR A 135 14.21 -11.61 14.69
CA TYR A 135 14.86 -12.51 13.73
C TYR A 135 14.41 -12.23 12.29
N VAL A 136 13.09 -12.16 12.05
CA VAL A 136 12.55 -11.90 10.70
C VAL A 136 12.98 -10.52 10.18
N ILE A 137 13.03 -9.49 11.04
CA ILE A 137 13.52 -8.16 10.68
C ILE A 137 14.98 -8.20 10.24
N ALA A 138 15.84 -8.90 11.00
CA ALA A 138 17.26 -9.01 10.67
C ALA A 138 17.46 -9.71 9.31
N VAL A 139 16.78 -10.83 9.08
CA VAL A 139 16.84 -11.56 7.80
C VAL A 139 16.31 -10.71 6.65
N ALA A 140 15.17 -10.04 6.83
CA ALA A 140 14.57 -9.19 5.80
C ALA A 140 15.47 -8.00 5.44
N PHE A 141 16.15 -7.40 6.42
CA PHE A 141 17.05 -6.27 6.20
C PHE A 141 18.27 -6.68 5.35
N ILE A 142 18.90 -7.81 5.67
CA ILE A 142 20.04 -8.35 4.92
C ILE A 142 19.62 -8.70 3.48
N ALA A 143 18.47 -9.36 3.32
CA ALA A 143 17.92 -9.70 2.01
C ALA A 143 17.62 -8.44 1.18
N ALA A 144 16.98 -7.43 1.77
CA ALA A 144 16.61 -6.20 1.09
C ALA A 144 17.83 -5.42 0.59
N ILE A 145 18.88 -5.27 1.42
CA ILE A 145 20.12 -4.60 1.01
C ILE A 145 20.77 -5.36 -0.16
N THR A 146 20.85 -6.69 -0.05
CA THR A 146 21.48 -7.52 -1.08
C THR A 146 20.74 -7.40 -2.41
N VAL A 147 19.40 -7.49 -2.40
CA VAL A 147 18.55 -7.35 -3.60
C VAL A 147 18.68 -5.96 -4.21
N GLN A 148 18.55 -4.90 -3.40
CA GLN A 148 18.63 -3.52 -3.91
C GLN A 148 19.98 -3.23 -4.57
N ASN A 149 21.09 -3.66 -3.96
CA ASN A 149 22.42 -3.44 -4.49
C ASN A 149 22.65 -4.21 -5.80
N ARG A 150 22.20 -5.47 -5.88
CA ARG A 150 22.31 -6.29 -7.09
C ARG A 150 21.45 -5.75 -8.22
N VAL A 151 20.21 -5.38 -7.95
CA VAL A 151 19.27 -4.84 -8.93
C VAL A 151 19.75 -3.49 -9.46
N ARG A 152 20.20 -2.56 -8.59
CA ARG A 152 20.77 -1.28 -9.04
C ARG A 152 21.98 -1.47 -9.94
N LYS A 153 22.93 -2.32 -9.54
CA LYS A 153 24.13 -2.61 -10.34
C LYS A 153 23.78 -3.22 -11.70
N PHE A 154 22.74 -4.05 -11.75
CA PHE A 154 22.24 -4.63 -13.00
C PHE A 154 21.59 -3.58 -13.91
N ILE A 155 20.80 -2.67 -13.35
CA ILE A 155 20.17 -1.55 -14.08
C ILE A 155 21.24 -0.60 -14.64
N ASP A 156 22.22 -0.22 -13.82
CA ASP A 156 23.31 0.69 -14.21
C ASP A 156 24.17 0.11 -15.33
N SER A 157 24.37 -1.22 -15.36
CA SER A 157 25.13 -1.90 -16.40
C SER A 157 24.45 -1.88 -17.78
N LEU A 158 23.12 -1.70 -17.83
CA LEU A 158 22.34 -1.82 -19.07
C LEU A 158 21.70 -0.51 -19.53
N GLY A 159 21.59 0.49 -18.64
CA GLY A 159 21.37 1.91 -18.98
C GLY A 159 20.08 2.27 -19.72
N ARG A 160 19.14 1.34 -19.90
CA ARG A 160 17.89 1.56 -20.67
C ARG A 160 16.67 1.63 -19.76
N ALA A 161 15.85 2.67 -19.95
CA ALA A 161 14.60 2.87 -19.22
C ALA A 161 13.59 1.71 -19.35
N SER A 162 13.62 0.98 -20.47
CA SER A 162 12.77 -0.20 -20.70
C SER A 162 13.01 -1.33 -19.70
N ILE A 163 14.21 -1.42 -19.13
CA ILE A 163 14.58 -2.50 -18.19
C ILE A 163 13.93 -2.28 -16.83
N ILE A 164 13.78 -1.03 -16.40
CA ILE A 164 13.10 -0.69 -15.15
C ILE A 164 11.65 -1.18 -15.20
N ILE A 165 10.97 -0.95 -16.31
CA ILE A 165 9.59 -1.40 -16.54
C ILE A 165 9.52 -2.93 -16.53
N PHE A 166 10.45 -3.61 -17.21
CA PHE A 166 10.51 -5.07 -17.24
C PHE A 166 10.75 -5.68 -15.85
N THR A 167 11.65 -5.09 -15.05
CA THR A 167 11.89 -5.54 -13.66
C THR A 167 10.66 -5.35 -12.78
N LEU A 168 9.93 -4.23 -12.94
CA LEU A 168 8.69 -3.99 -12.19
C LEU A 168 7.60 -4.98 -12.59
N ALA A 169 7.42 -5.25 -13.89
CA ALA A 169 6.46 -6.23 -14.37
C ALA A 169 6.79 -7.65 -13.87
N ALA A 170 8.06 -8.04 -13.91
CA ALA A 170 8.52 -9.34 -13.41
C ALA A 170 8.28 -9.48 -11.89
N MET A 171 8.60 -8.46 -11.10
CA MET A 171 8.27 -8.42 -9.67
C MET A 171 6.77 -8.60 -9.45
N ILE A 172 5.94 -7.89 -10.23
CA ILE A 172 4.49 -7.99 -10.09
C ILE A 172 3.97 -9.40 -10.37
N PHE A 173 4.48 -10.00 -11.45
CA PHE A 173 4.11 -11.34 -11.86
C PHE A 173 4.50 -12.40 -10.81
N ILE A 174 5.73 -12.34 -10.28
CA ILE A 174 6.22 -13.26 -9.26
C ILE A 174 5.39 -13.12 -7.98
N SER A 175 5.09 -11.89 -7.54
CA SER A 175 4.25 -11.65 -6.36
C SER A 175 2.84 -12.21 -6.54
N ALA A 176 2.23 -12.01 -7.71
CA ALA A 176 0.89 -12.53 -8.01
C ALA A 176 0.85 -14.06 -7.98
N ILE A 177 1.85 -14.73 -8.57
CA ILE A 177 1.94 -16.20 -8.56
C ILE A 177 2.16 -16.74 -7.15
N SER A 178 3.11 -16.16 -6.39
CA SER A 178 3.36 -16.61 -5.01
C SER A 178 2.12 -16.44 -4.15
N LEU A 179 1.59 -15.22 -4.04
CA LEU A 179 0.43 -14.94 -3.18
C LEU A 179 -0.82 -15.69 -3.61
N GLY A 180 -1.09 -15.76 -4.92
CA GLY A 180 -2.19 -16.54 -5.47
C GLY A 180 -2.04 -18.03 -5.17
N GLY A 181 -0.82 -18.56 -5.33
CA GLY A 181 -0.51 -19.97 -5.05
C GLY A 181 -0.68 -20.33 -3.57
N VAL A 182 -0.10 -19.53 -2.65
CA VAL A 182 -0.25 -19.81 -1.21
C VAL A 182 -1.70 -19.64 -0.77
N GLY A 183 -2.42 -18.65 -1.32
CA GLY A 183 -3.83 -18.41 -1.01
C GLY A 183 -4.73 -19.57 -1.43
N ILE A 184 -4.57 -20.07 -2.66
CA ILE A 184 -5.36 -21.22 -3.15
C ILE A 184 -5.02 -22.48 -2.35
N ALA A 185 -3.74 -22.74 -2.09
CA ALA A 185 -3.31 -23.89 -1.31
C ALA A 185 -3.88 -23.86 0.13
N ASP A 186 -3.87 -22.69 0.78
CA ASP A 186 -4.44 -22.52 2.12
C ASP A 186 -5.97 -22.70 2.12
N VAL A 187 -6.68 -22.16 1.12
CA VAL A 187 -8.14 -22.32 1.00
C VAL A 187 -8.53 -23.79 0.77
N VAL A 188 -7.84 -24.49 -0.13
CA VAL A 188 -8.10 -25.91 -0.39
C VAL A 188 -7.85 -26.74 0.87
N HIS A 189 -6.74 -26.50 1.56
CA HIS A 189 -6.39 -27.21 2.80
C HIS A 189 -7.39 -26.96 3.93
N ARG A 190 -7.94 -25.74 4.02
CA ARG A 190 -9.00 -25.39 4.99
C ARG A 190 -10.34 -26.04 4.65
N MET A 191 -10.67 -26.16 3.37
CA MET A 191 -11.89 -26.85 2.93
C MET A 191 -11.83 -28.36 3.21
N GLU A 192 -10.70 -29.02 2.97
CA GLU A 192 -10.53 -30.46 3.26
C GLU A 192 -10.72 -30.77 4.75
N ARG A 193 -10.20 -29.90 5.63
CA ARG A 193 -10.33 -30.07 7.09
C ARG A 193 -11.67 -29.60 7.68
N HIS A 194 -12.65 -29.24 6.84
CA HIS A 194 -13.96 -28.71 7.26
C HIS A 194 -13.82 -27.59 8.31
N GLN A 195 -12.74 -26.80 8.25
CA GLN A 195 -12.52 -25.74 9.21
C GLN A 195 -13.28 -24.48 8.79
N TYR A 196 -13.80 -23.77 9.80
CA TYR A 196 -14.53 -22.53 9.61
C TYR A 196 -13.65 -21.51 8.85
N MET A 197 -14.15 -20.96 7.74
CA MET A 197 -13.42 -20.10 6.81
C MET A 197 -13.08 -18.69 7.37
N GLY A 198 -13.19 -18.49 8.69
CA GLY A 198 -12.89 -17.22 9.34
C GLY A 198 -13.96 -16.14 9.17
N PHE A 199 -15.17 -16.46 8.69
CA PHE A 199 -16.33 -15.57 8.76
C PHE A 199 -16.88 -15.52 10.19
N GLU A 200 -16.08 -15.00 11.11
CA GLU A 200 -16.55 -14.68 12.46
C GLU A 200 -17.52 -13.50 12.40
N ASN A 201 -18.55 -13.53 13.23
CA ASN A 201 -19.45 -12.38 13.37
C ASN A 201 -18.66 -11.25 14.03
N LEU A 202 -18.51 -10.12 13.33
CA LEU A 202 -17.76 -8.93 13.77
C LEU A 202 -18.17 -8.38 15.15
N CYS A 203 -19.32 -8.82 15.69
CA CYS A 203 -19.87 -8.39 16.99
C CYS A 203 -19.91 -9.50 18.04
N LYS A 204 -19.18 -10.62 17.87
CA LYS A 204 -19.13 -11.74 18.84
C LYS A 204 -17.76 -11.90 19.51
N TYR A 205 -17.04 -10.80 19.72
CA TYR A 205 -15.95 -10.72 20.69
C TYR A 205 -16.54 -10.10 21.96
N ASP A 206 -17.17 -10.94 22.78
CA ASP A 206 -17.44 -10.61 24.19
C ASP A 206 -16.16 -10.91 24.96
N THR A 207 -15.66 -9.87 25.65
CA THR A 207 -14.56 -9.77 26.64
C THR A 207 -13.57 -10.92 26.79
#